data_AF-A0A177PVW4-F1
#
_entry.id   AF-A0A177PVW4-F1
#
_cell.length_a   1.000
_cell.length_b   1.000
_cell.length_c   1.000
_cell.angle_alpha   90.00
_cell.angle_beta   90.00
_cell.angle_gamma   90.00
#
_symmetry.space_group_name_H-M   'P 1'
#
loop_
_entity.id
_entity.type
_entity.pdbx_description
1 polymer ?
#
loop_
_entity_poly.entity_id
_entity_poly.type
_entity_poly.pdbx_seq_one_letter_code
_entity_poly.pdbx_strand_id
1 'polypeptide(L)'
;MPEQADPIAGLVADHREIEGVVTAARDAITAACGSPAEATLVAVALEALRDLEAFAEVDLALHIAKEERVLFPALREAAENATGDTIDDMLAQHDEVRERNQQLRAVLDAIDGHHDEVRAETESLRVDLKTDPSPAVLESLLDTVKRLDWILQGHFMDEEINLFEPAHEIFSAAVLSDLALRMSALDAEYV
;
A
#
# COMPACT_ATOMS: atom_id res chain seq x y z
N MET A 1 11.30 33.60 -1.99
CA MET A 1 10.17 32.74 -1.60
C MET A 1 10.75 31.38 -1.29
N PRO A 2 10.27 30.66 -0.26
CA PRO A 2 10.72 29.28 -0.04
C PRO A 2 10.44 28.48 -1.31
N GLU A 3 11.41 27.65 -1.70
CA GLU A 3 11.25 26.69 -2.81
C GLU A 3 10.09 25.77 -2.45
N GLN A 4 9.06 25.78 -3.29
CA GLN A 4 7.84 25.02 -3.05
C GLN A 4 8.11 23.56 -3.43
N ALA A 5 7.73 22.62 -2.57
CA ALA A 5 8.00 21.20 -2.80
C ALA A 5 7.36 20.74 -4.12
N ASP A 6 8.11 19.98 -4.91
CA ASP A 6 7.64 19.39 -6.15
C ASP A 6 6.65 18.25 -5.83
N PRO A 7 5.39 18.32 -6.30
CA PRO A 7 4.38 17.32 -5.98
C PRO A 7 4.73 15.93 -6.54
N ILE A 8 5.40 15.88 -7.70
CA ILE A 8 5.77 14.63 -8.35
C ILE A 8 6.91 13.97 -7.57
N ALA A 9 7.90 14.74 -7.15
CA ALA A 9 8.95 14.24 -6.27
C ALA A 9 8.40 13.71 -4.94
N GLY A 10 7.31 14.31 -4.44
CA GLY A 10 6.56 13.80 -3.29
C GLY A 10 5.96 12.41 -3.54
N LEU A 11 5.23 12.22 -4.64
CA LEU A 11 4.65 10.92 -5.01
C LEU A 11 5.71 9.84 -5.22
N VAL A 12 6.85 10.19 -5.85
CA VAL A 12 7.97 9.25 -5.98
C VAL A 12 8.57 8.89 -4.61
N ALA A 13 8.60 9.81 -3.66
CA ALA A 13 9.03 9.49 -2.30
C ALA A 13 8.02 8.53 -1.63
N ASP A 14 6.72 8.76 -1.81
CA ASP A 14 5.65 7.86 -1.36
C ASP A 14 5.86 6.45 -1.96
N HIS A 15 6.17 6.31 -3.27
CA HIS A 15 6.50 5.02 -3.90
C HIS A 15 7.62 4.29 -3.15
N ARG A 16 8.74 4.97 -2.86
CA ARG A 16 9.88 4.33 -2.18
C ARG A 16 9.56 3.87 -0.78
N GLU A 17 8.69 4.59 -0.09
CA GLU A 17 8.19 4.17 1.23
C GLU A 17 7.30 2.93 1.11
N ILE A 18 6.34 2.94 0.18
CA ILE A 18 5.45 1.81 -0.10
C ILE A 18 6.27 0.56 -0.47
N GLU A 19 7.23 0.69 -1.39
CA GLU A 19 8.16 -0.39 -1.78
C GLU A 19 8.90 -0.99 -0.57
N GLY A 20 9.34 -0.14 0.36
CA GLY A 20 10.05 -0.53 1.57
C GLY A 20 9.19 -1.39 2.50
N VAL A 21 7.97 -0.95 2.79
CA VAL A 21 7.02 -1.66 3.66
C VAL A 21 6.61 -3.01 3.06
N VAL A 22 6.27 -3.01 1.76
CA VAL A 22 5.89 -4.24 1.04
C VAL A 22 7.04 -5.25 0.99
N THR A 23 8.26 -4.78 0.72
CA THR A 23 9.46 -5.62 0.73
C THR A 23 9.71 -6.23 2.11
N ALA A 24 9.59 -5.44 3.18
CA ALA A 24 9.78 -5.92 4.54
C ALA A 24 8.76 -7.03 4.89
N ALA A 25 7.48 -6.84 4.57
CA ALA A 25 6.45 -7.85 4.76
C ALA A 25 6.72 -9.12 3.95
N ARG A 26 7.09 -8.99 2.67
CA ARG A 26 7.43 -10.11 1.78
C ARG A 26 8.61 -10.92 2.30
N ASP A 27 9.66 -10.25 2.76
CA ASP A 27 10.88 -10.90 3.23
C ASP A 27 10.63 -11.62 4.56
N ALA A 28 9.89 -11.00 5.48
CA ALA A 28 9.50 -11.60 6.75
C ALA A 28 8.65 -12.87 6.55
N ILE A 29 7.64 -12.81 5.68
CA ILE A 29 6.81 -13.99 5.42
C ILE A 29 7.53 -15.07 4.61
N THR A 30 8.43 -14.69 3.70
CA THR A 30 9.31 -15.65 3.02
C THR A 30 10.18 -16.42 4.03
N ALA A 31 10.74 -15.73 5.03
CA ALA A 31 11.52 -16.37 6.08
C ALA A 31 10.66 -17.33 6.93
N ALA A 32 9.45 -16.92 7.33
CA ALA A 32 8.53 -17.76 8.06
C ALA A 32 8.11 -19.01 7.26
N CYS A 33 7.82 -18.89 5.97
CA CYS A 33 7.53 -20.04 5.10
C CYS A 33 8.72 -21.00 4.98
N GLY A 34 9.95 -20.48 5.00
CA GLY A 34 11.17 -21.30 4.99
C GLY A 34 11.43 -22.07 6.29
N SER A 35 10.80 -21.68 7.40
CA SER A 35 10.97 -22.30 8.72
C SER A 35 9.69 -22.18 9.57
N PRO A 36 8.59 -22.83 9.18
CA PRO A 36 7.27 -22.62 9.77
C PRO A 36 7.12 -23.15 11.21
N ALA A 37 8.08 -23.96 11.68
CA ALA A 37 8.13 -24.42 13.07
C ALA A 37 8.83 -23.40 14.00
N GLU A 38 9.43 -22.35 13.46
CA GLU A 38 10.13 -21.33 14.23
C GLU A 38 9.17 -20.19 14.60
N ALA A 39 8.55 -20.32 15.78
CA ALA A 39 7.50 -19.41 16.26
C ALA A 39 7.92 -17.92 16.23
N THR A 40 9.21 -17.61 16.45
CA THR A 40 9.73 -16.24 16.38
C THR A 40 9.64 -15.68 14.96
N LEU A 41 10.01 -16.45 13.93
CA LEU A 41 9.92 -16.00 12.53
C LEU A 41 8.47 -15.80 12.11
N VAL A 42 7.58 -16.68 12.56
CA VAL A 42 6.14 -16.58 12.32
C VAL A 42 5.55 -15.33 12.97
N ALA A 43 5.93 -15.03 14.22
CA ALA A 43 5.50 -13.82 14.91
C ALA A 43 5.97 -12.55 14.19
N VAL A 44 7.24 -12.50 13.75
CA VAL A 44 7.78 -11.37 12.97
C VAL A 44 7.05 -11.19 11.64
N ALA A 45 6.71 -12.28 10.94
CA ALA A 45 5.93 -12.20 9.71
C ALA A 45 4.52 -11.63 9.94
N LEU A 46 3.83 -12.05 11.01
CA LEU A 46 2.51 -11.52 11.34
C LEU A 46 2.55 -10.04 11.73
N GLU A 47 3.57 -9.61 12.46
CA GLU A 47 3.78 -8.19 12.79
C GLU A 47 4.00 -7.37 11.51
N ALA A 48 4.90 -7.81 10.62
CA ALA A 48 5.15 -7.12 9.35
C ALA A 48 3.91 -7.05 8.44
N LEU A 49 3.04 -8.06 8.45
CA LEU A 49 1.77 -8.04 7.71
C LEU A 49 0.77 -7.06 8.31
N ARG A 50 0.74 -6.89 9.63
CA ARG A 50 -0.10 -5.90 10.32
C ARG A 50 0.40 -4.49 10.05
N ASP A 51 1.71 -4.29 10.07
CA ASP A 51 2.31 -3.00 9.70
C ASP A 51 1.97 -2.63 8.25
N LEU A 52 2.07 -3.59 7.31
CA LEU A 52 1.65 -3.39 5.92
C LEU A 52 0.17 -3.06 5.80
N GLU A 53 -0.71 -3.76 6.52
CA GLU A 53 -2.15 -3.51 6.50
C GLU A 53 -2.49 -2.11 7.02
N ALA A 54 -1.92 -1.72 8.17
CA ALA A 54 -2.11 -0.39 8.76
C ALA A 54 -1.58 0.72 7.86
N PHE A 55 -0.39 0.54 7.27
CA PHE A 55 0.19 1.45 6.30
C PHE A 55 -0.69 1.55 5.04
N ALA A 56 -1.25 0.43 4.56
CA ALA A 56 -2.13 0.43 3.40
C ALA A 56 -3.46 1.15 3.64
N GLU A 57 -3.96 1.16 4.89
CA GLU A 57 -5.17 1.90 5.26
C GLU A 57 -5.02 3.41 5.19
N VAL A 58 -3.82 3.92 5.53
CA VAL A 58 -3.59 5.35 5.72
C VAL A 58 -2.73 5.90 4.59
N ASP A 59 -1.47 5.49 4.53
CA ASP A 59 -0.46 6.09 3.66
C ASP A 59 -0.68 5.73 2.19
N LEU A 60 -0.93 4.45 1.89
CA LEU A 60 -1.23 4.03 0.51
C LEU A 60 -2.57 4.62 0.03
N ALA A 61 -3.57 4.68 0.92
CA ALA A 61 -4.86 5.26 0.58
C ALA A 61 -4.75 6.78 0.32
N LEU A 62 -3.90 7.48 1.07
CA LEU A 62 -3.60 8.89 0.87
C LEU A 62 -2.84 9.12 -0.45
N HIS A 63 -1.82 8.31 -0.73
CA HIS A 63 -1.09 8.34 -1.99
C HIS A 63 -2.03 8.21 -3.20
N ILE A 64 -2.85 7.15 -3.23
CA ILE A 64 -3.87 6.95 -4.27
C ILE A 64 -4.84 8.15 -4.35
N ALA A 65 -5.23 8.73 -3.21
CA ALA A 65 -6.12 9.88 -3.20
C ALA A 65 -5.48 11.14 -3.82
N LYS A 66 -4.16 11.36 -3.62
CA LYS A 66 -3.42 12.44 -4.27
C LYS A 66 -3.45 12.29 -5.79
N GLU A 67 -3.28 11.08 -6.30
CA GLU A 67 -3.37 10.82 -7.74
C GLU A 67 -4.78 10.99 -8.30
N GLU A 68 -5.74 10.26 -7.75
CA GLU A 68 -7.10 10.21 -8.29
C GLU A 68 -7.86 11.53 -8.17
N ARG A 69 -7.64 12.27 -7.06
CA ARG A 69 -8.38 13.51 -6.78
C ARG A 69 -7.64 14.75 -7.27
N VAL A 70 -6.33 14.68 -7.49
CA VAL A 70 -5.51 15.86 -7.83
C VAL A 70 -4.77 15.67 -9.15
N LEU A 71 -3.86 14.71 -9.25
CA LEU A 71 -2.96 14.59 -10.41
C LEU A 71 -3.68 14.14 -11.68
N PHE A 72 -4.38 13.01 -11.65
CA PHE A 72 -5.03 12.43 -12.83
C PHE A 72 -6.07 13.36 -13.46
N PRO A 73 -6.93 14.06 -12.69
CA PRO A 73 -7.82 15.07 -13.26
C PRO A 73 -7.06 16.19 -13.99
N ALA A 74 -5.96 16.68 -13.40
CA ALA A 74 -5.15 17.73 -14.01
C ALA A 74 -4.46 17.24 -15.30
N LEU A 75 -3.99 16.00 -15.31
CA LEU A 75 -3.38 15.39 -16.51
C LEU A 75 -4.42 15.22 -17.63
N ARG A 76 -5.63 14.77 -17.32
CA ARG A 76 -6.71 14.66 -18.32
C ARG A 76 -7.08 16.01 -18.92
N GLU A 77 -7.12 17.08 -18.11
CA GLU A 77 -7.41 18.43 -18.59
C GLU A 77 -6.30 18.97 -19.49
N ALA A 78 -5.04 18.74 -19.13
CA ALA A 78 -3.90 19.32 -19.84
C ALA A 78 -3.47 18.53 -21.09
N ALA A 79 -3.68 17.21 -21.13
CA ALA A 79 -3.16 16.34 -22.20
C ALA A 79 -4.16 16.04 -23.34
N GLU A 80 -5.32 16.69 -23.39
CA GLU A 80 -6.36 16.53 -24.45
C GLU A 80 -6.65 15.04 -24.82
N ASN A 81 -6.69 14.16 -23.83
CA ASN A 81 -6.88 12.69 -23.92
C ASN A 81 -5.66 11.83 -24.29
N ALA A 82 -4.46 12.38 -24.49
CA ALA A 82 -3.26 11.59 -24.79
C ALA A 82 -2.89 10.58 -23.68
N THR A 83 -3.32 10.85 -22.45
CA THR A 83 -3.09 10.01 -21.26
C THR A 83 -4.34 9.23 -20.81
N GLY A 84 -5.44 9.28 -21.59
CA GLY A 84 -6.74 8.74 -21.18
C GLY A 84 -6.68 7.25 -20.83
N ASP A 85 -6.18 6.43 -21.76
CA ASP A 85 -6.09 4.98 -21.59
C ASP A 85 -5.16 4.61 -20.41
N THR A 86 -4.01 5.28 -20.26
CA THR A 86 -3.09 5.06 -19.15
C THR A 86 -3.73 5.37 -17.79
N ILE A 87 -4.44 6.50 -17.67
CA ILE A 87 -5.12 6.85 -16.41
C ILE A 87 -6.24 5.87 -16.10
N ASP A 88 -6.97 5.38 -17.09
CA ASP A 88 -8.01 4.36 -16.88
C ASP A 88 -7.40 3.04 -16.39
N ASP A 89 -6.26 2.64 -16.93
CA ASP A 89 -5.50 1.47 -16.47
C ASP A 89 -4.99 1.66 -15.03
N MET A 90 -4.46 2.84 -14.68
CA MET A 90 -4.00 3.15 -13.31
C MET A 90 -5.15 3.09 -12.30
N LEU A 91 -6.33 3.63 -12.64
CA LEU A 91 -7.51 3.56 -11.79
C LEU A 91 -7.95 2.11 -11.55
N ALA A 92 -7.91 1.26 -12.57
CA ALA A 92 -8.21 -0.15 -12.43
C ALA A 92 -7.19 -0.87 -11.52
N GLN A 93 -5.91 -0.50 -11.60
CA GLN A 93 -4.86 -1.02 -10.72
C GLN A 93 -5.06 -0.57 -9.27
N HIS A 94 -5.47 0.69 -9.01
CA HIS A 94 -5.83 1.15 -7.67
C HIS A 94 -6.98 0.35 -7.06
N ASP A 95 -8.00 0.04 -7.86
CA ASP A 95 -9.10 -0.81 -7.43
C ASP A 95 -8.63 -2.23 -7.08
N GLU A 96 -7.70 -2.81 -7.85
CA GLU A 96 -7.10 -4.09 -7.51
C GLU A 96 -6.29 -4.01 -6.21
N VAL A 97 -5.48 -2.95 -6.01
CA VAL A 97 -4.73 -2.73 -4.76
C VAL A 97 -5.67 -2.67 -3.55
N ARG A 98 -6.79 -1.95 -3.65
CA ARG A 98 -7.82 -1.89 -2.60
C ARG A 98 -8.43 -3.27 -2.31
N GLU A 99 -8.73 -4.05 -3.35
CA GLU A 99 -9.26 -5.41 -3.19
C GLU A 99 -8.25 -6.32 -2.46
N ARG A 100 -6.96 -6.24 -2.81
CA ARG A 100 -5.91 -7.03 -2.15
C ARG A 100 -5.73 -6.63 -0.69
N ASN A 101 -5.81 -5.35 -0.36
CA ASN A 101 -5.74 -4.91 1.02
C ASN A 101 -6.93 -5.46 1.84
N GLN A 102 -8.14 -5.46 1.28
CA GLN A 102 -9.31 -6.07 1.94
C GLN A 102 -9.12 -7.59 2.14
N GLN A 103 -8.52 -8.29 1.18
CA GLN A 103 -8.19 -9.72 1.33
C GLN A 103 -7.16 -9.95 2.44
N LEU A 104 -6.10 -9.13 2.50
CA LEU A 104 -5.10 -9.18 3.56
C LEU A 104 -5.75 -8.99 4.94
N ARG A 105 -6.54 -7.93 5.10
CA ARG A 105 -7.31 -7.69 6.33
C ARG A 105 -8.18 -8.86 6.71
N ALA A 106 -8.97 -9.39 5.77
CA ALA A 106 -9.87 -10.51 6.04
C ALA A 106 -9.12 -11.75 6.55
N VAL A 107 -7.90 -11.99 6.06
CA VAL A 107 -7.06 -13.09 6.56
C VAL A 107 -6.50 -12.78 7.95
N LEU A 108 -6.03 -11.56 8.20
CA LEU A 108 -5.57 -11.14 9.54
C LEU A 108 -6.70 -11.19 10.56
N ASP A 109 -7.89 -10.69 10.21
CA ASP A 109 -9.11 -10.78 11.01
C ASP A 109 -9.53 -12.22 11.25
N ALA A 110 -9.36 -13.13 10.28
CA ALA A 110 -9.67 -14.55 10.47
C ALA A 110 -8.68 -15.25 11.42
N ILE A 111 -7.40 -14.83 11.40
CA ILE A 111 -6.38 -15.26 12.35
C ILE A 111 -6.75 -14.77 13.76
N ASP A 112 -7.18 -13.51 13.89
CA ASP A 112 -7.57 -12.90 15.17
C ASP A 112 -8.97 -13.37 15.66
N GLY A 113 -9.86 -13.73 14.73
CA GLY A 113 -11.28 -14.07 14.94
C GLY A 113 -11.56 -15.49 15.43
N HIS A 114 -10.53 -16.35 15.57
CA HIS A 114 -10.64 -17.63 16.27
C HIS A 114 -10.63 -17.49 17.81
N HIS A 115 -10.87 -16.29 18.36
CA HIS A 115 -10.68 -15.97 19.79
C HIS A 115 -11.88 -15.29 20.50
N ASP A 116 -13.06 -15.17 19.89
CA ASP A 116 -14.19 -14.48 20.57
C ASP A 116 -14.88 -15.31 21.67
N GLU A 117 -14.91 -16.65 21.57
CA GLU A 117 -15.32 -17.51 22.69
C GLU A 117 -14.21 -17.65 23.75
N VAL A 118 -12.97 -17.29 23.39
CA VAL A 118 -11.78 -17.32 24.27
C VAL A 118 -11.69 -16.05 25.11
N ARG A 119 -12.19 -14.90 24.66
CA ARG A 119 -12.07 -13.60 25.36
C ARG A 119 -12.72 -13.59 26.76
N ALA A 120 -13.70 -14.46 27.02
CA ALA A 120 -14.29 -14.68 28.35
C ALA A 120 -13.50 -15.67 29.26
N GLU A 121 -12.65 -16.53 28.68
CA GLU A 121 -11.71 -17.44 29.35
C GLU A 121 -10.28 -16.85 29.45
N THR A 122 -9.99 -15.77 28.72
CA THR A 122 -8.66 -15.15 28.54
C THR A 122 -8.07 -14.54 29.82
N GLU A 123 -8.89 -14.25 30.84
CA GLU A 123 -8.38 -13.81 32.15
C GLU A 123 -7.81 -15.00 32.97
N SER A 124 -8.17 -16.24 32.63
CA SER A 124 -7.73 -17.48 33.30
C SER A 124 -6.58 -18.19 32.55
N LEU A 125 -6.43 -17.96 31.24
CA LEU A 125 -5.51 -18.70 30.34
C LEU A 125 -4.44 -17.81 29.69
N ARG A 126 -3.84 -16.90 30.45
CA ARG A 126 -2.62 -16.16 30.08
C ARG A 126 -1.37 -17.07 29.91
N VAL A 127 -1.56 -18.39 29.83
CA VAL A 127 -0.54 -19.45 29.80
C VAL A 127 -0.51 -20.19 28.45
N ASP A 128 -1.54 -20.12 27.60
CA ASP A 128 -1.63 -20.92 26.36
C ASP A 128 -1.70 -20.06 25.07
N LEU A 129 -0.80 -19.08 24.93
CA LEU A 129 -0.57 -18.38 23.65
C LEU A 129 0.20 -19.28 22.66
N LYS A 130 -0.48 -20.18 21.95
CA LYS A 130 0.03 -20.87 20.75
C LYS A 130 -1.11 -21.36 19.85
N THR A 131 -1.44 -20.58 18.84
CA THR A 131 -1.93 -21.14 17.57
C THR A 131 -1.01 -20.64 16.48
N ASP A 132 0.00 -21.46 16.18
CA ASP A 132 0.90 -21.21 15.06
C ASP A 132 0.08 -21.32 13.74
N PRO A 133 0.07 -20.30 12.86
CA PRO A 133 -0.56 -20.42 11.55
C PRO A 133 0.02 -21.62 10.80
N SER A 134 -0.86 -22.44 10.21
CA SER A 134 -0.42 -23.59 9.44
C SER A 134 0.47 -23.17 8.27
N PRO A 135 1.40 -24.02 7.80
CA PRO A 135 2.22 -23.73 6.63
C PRO A 135 1.40 -23.29 5.40
N ALA A 136 0.22 -23.89 5.18
CA ALA A 136 -0.67 -23.53 4.09
C ALA A 136 -1.22 -22.08 4.19
N VAL A 137 -1.46 -21.59 5.42
CA VAL A 137 -1.89 -20.19 5.64
C VAL A 137 -0.73 -19.23 5.34
N LEU A 138 0.48 -19.57 5.79
CA LEU A 138 1.67 -18.77 5.50
C LEU A 138 1.96 -18.72 3.98
N GLU A 139 1.82 -19.84 3.28
CA GLU A 139 1.97 -19.89 1.82
C GLU A 139 0.93 -19.03 1.09
N SER A 140 -0.33 -19.08 1.54
CA SER A 140 -1.39 -18.24 0.97
C SER A 140 -1.13 -16.75 1.17
N LEU A 141 -0.71 -16.35 2.38
CA LEU A 141 -0.35 -14.97 2.68
C LEU A 141 0.86 -14.52 1.86
N LEU A 142 1.87 -15.39 1.68
CA LEU A 142 3.03 -15.10 0.83
C LEU A 142 2.63 -14.88 -0.63
N ASP A 143 1.68 -15.67 -1.16
CA ASP A 143 1.15 -15.46 -2.51
C ASP A 143 0.44 -14.10 -2.63
N THR A 144 -0.40 -13.74 -1.65
CA THR A 144 -1.06 -12.43 -1.59
C THR A 144 -0.06 -11.28 -1.58
N VAL A 145 0.96 -11.32 -0.71
CA VAL A 145 1.98 -10.26 -0.63
C VAL A 145 2.81 -10.18 -1.91
N LYS A 146 3.19 -11.31 -2.51
CA LYS A 146 3.93 -11.32 -3.79
C LYS A 146 3.13 -10.72 -4.93
N ARG A 147 1.81 -10.97 -4.97
CA ARG A 147 0.94 -10.35 -5.98
C ARG A 147 0.82 -8.86 -5.76
N LEU A 148 0.61 -8.42 -4.51
CA LEU A 148 0.56 -7.00 -4.17
C LEU A 148 1.86 -6.30 -4.56
N ASP A 149 3.01 -6.89 -4.22
CA ASP A 149 4.34 -6.40 -4.63
C ASP A 149 4.46 -6.30 -6.15
N TRP A 150 4.12 -7.36 -6.89
CA TRP A 150 4.17 -7.34 -8.35
C TRP A 150 3.27 -6.26 -8.98
N ILE A 151 2.05 -6.08 -8.47
CA ILE A 151 1.12 -5.04 -8.93
C ILE A 151 1.70 -3.65 -8.67
N LEU A 152 2.16 -3.38 -7.44
CA LEU A 152 2.68 -2.07 -7.06
C LEU A 152 3.95 -1.71 -7.83
N GLN A 153 4.88 -2.65 -8.01
CA GLN A 153 6.10 -2.41 -8.79
C GLN A 153 5.80 -2.12 -10.27
N GLY A 154 4.84 -2.85 -10.86
CA GLY A 154 4.38 -2.58 -12.22
C GLY A 154 3.72 -1.20 -12.33
N HIS A 155 2.81 -0.91 -11.39
CA HIS A 155 2.08 0.34 -11.29
C HIS A 155 3.01 1.56 -11.16
N PHE A 156 3.95 1.55 -10.19
CA PHE A 156 4.91 2.63 -10.00
C PHE A 156 5.79 2.85 -11.22
N MET A 157 6.28 1.78 -11.84
CA MET A 157 7.09 1.91 -13.05
C MET A 157 6.30 2.52 -14.20
N ASP A 158 5.05 2.06 -14.41
CA ASP A 158 4.19 2.58 -15.46
C ASP A 158 3.84 4.06 -15.20
N GLU A 159 3.55 4.43 -13.97
CA GLU A 159 3.23 5.80 -13.60
C GLU A 159 4.43 6.75 -13.69
N GLU A 160 5.58 6.35 -13.13
CA GLU A 160 6.81 7.17 -13.17
C GLU A 160 7.22 7.49 -14.62
N ILE A 161 7.13 6.49 -15.51
CA ILE A 161 7.54 6.63 -16.92
C ILE A 161 6.46 7.32 -17.74
N ASN A 162 5.20 6.90 -17.63
CA ASN A 162 4.16 7.30 -18.57
C ASN A 162 3.34 8.50 -18.12
N LEU A 163 3.36 8.85 -16.82
CA LEU A 163 2.60 9.98 -16.27
C LEU A 163 3.50 11.04 -15.65
N PHE A 164 4.45 10.68 -14.78
CA PHE A 164 5.24 11.65 -14.02
C PHE A 164 6.29 12.37 -14.87
N GLU A 165 7.09 11.65 -15.66
CA GLU A 165 8.05 12.29 -16.57
C GLU A 165 7.35 13.24 -17.57
N PRO A 166 6.25 12.84 -18.24
CA PRO A 166 5.48 13.76 -19.08
C PRO A 166 4.83 14.92 -18.31
N ALA A 167 4.44 14.73 -17.05
CA ALA A 167 3.81 15.79 -16.24
C ALA A 167 4.73 17.02 -16.10
N HIS A 168 6.05 16.83 -16.00
CA HIS A 168 7.02 17.93 -15.96
C HIS A 168 7.13 18.71 -17.28
N GLU A 169 6.83 18.06 -18.41
CA GLU A 169 6.79 18.71 -19.72
C GLU A 169 5.46 19.42 -19.97
N ILE A 170 4.37 18.87 -19.42
CA ILE A 170 3.00 19.36 -19.61
C ILE A 170 2.70 20.54 -18.67
N PHE A 171 3.07 20.45 -17.39
CA PHE A 171 2.70 21.44 -16.39
C PHE A 171 3.73 22.55 -16.23
N SER A 172 3.24 23.79 -16.15
CA SER A 172 4.07 24.91 -15.71
C SER A 172 4.39 24.81 -14.21
N ALA A 173 5.46 25.46 -13.76
CA ALA A 173 5.81 25.54 -12.35
C ALA A 173 4.67 26.10 -11.46
N ALA A 174 3.84 27.00 -11.99
CA ALA A 174 2.69 27.53 -11.27
C ALA A 174 1.60 26.47 -11.06
N VAL A 175 1.40 25.58 -12.05
CA VAL A 175 0.45 24.46 -11.94
C VAL A 175 1.00 23.42 -10.96
N LEU A 176 2.28 23.03 -11.07
CA LEU A 176 2.90 22.10 -10.11
C LEU A 176 2.82 22.63 -8.67
N SER A 177 3.03 23.92 -8.48
CA SER A 177 2.84 24.55 -7.17
C SER A 177 1.40 24.47 -6.65
N ASP A 178 0.39 24.59 -7.52
CA ASP A 178 -1.02 24.45 -7.14
C ASP A 178 -1.36 23.00 -6.78
N LEU A 179 -0.87 22.04 -7.56
CA LEU A 179 -1.03 20.61 -7.30
C LEU A 179 -0.43 20.23 -5.94
N ALA A 180 0.78 20.70 -5.62
CA ALA A 180 1.41 20.47 -4.32
C ALA A 180 0.56 20.98 -3.15
N LEU A 181 -0.06 22.16 -3.28
CA LEU A 181 -0.96 22.70 -2.25
C LEU A 181 -2.22 21.85 -2.09
N ARG A 182 -2.80 21.38 -3.20
CA ARG A 182 -4.00 20.52 -3.19
C ARG A 182 -3.71 19.14 -2.61
N MET A 183 -2.57 18.53 -2.94
CA MET A 183 -2.13 17.26 -2.37
C MET A 183 -1.86 17.41 -0.87
N SER A 184 -1.18 18.47 -0.45
CA SER A 184 -0.91 18.69 0.97
C SER A 184 -2.17 18.97 1.79
N ALA A 185 -3.23 19.49 1.17
CA ALA A 185 -4.53 19.61 1.81
C ALA A 185 -5.17 18.24 2.10
N LEU A 186 -4.88 17.21 1.28
CA LEU A 186 -5.33 15.84 1.54
C LEU A 186 -4.60 15.20 2.71
N ASP A 187 -3.33 15.55 2.95
CA ASP A 187 -2.60 15.04 4.12
C ASP A 187 -3.38 15.33 5.42
N ALA A 188 -4.04 16.49 5.51
CA ALA A 188 -4.85 16.85 6.68
C ALA A 188 -6.18 16.09 6.80
N GLU A 189 -6.65 15.42 5.75
CA GLU A 189 -7.86 14.57 5.76
C GLU A 189 -7.56 13.15 6.26
N TYR A 190 -6.30 12.71 6.22
CA TYR A 190 -5.85 11.34 6.52
C TYR A 190 -5.05 11.23 7.84
N VAL A 191 -5.05 12.27 8.68
CA VAL A 191 -4.47 12.34 10.04
C VAL A 191 -5.55 12.23 11.09
#